data_AF-A0A1M5G4S9-F1
#
_entry.id   AF-A0A1M5G4S9-F1
#
_cell.length_a   1.000
_cell.length_b   1.000
_cell.length_c   1.000
_cell.angle_alpha   90.00
_cell.angle_beta   90.00
_cell.angle_gamma   90.00
#
_symmetry.space_group_name_H-M   'P 1'
#
loop_
_entity.id
_entity.type
_entity.pdbx_description
1 polymer ?
#
loop_
_entity_poly.entity_id
_entity_poly.type
_entity_poly.pdbx_seq_one_letter_code
_entity_poly.pdbx_strand_id
1 'polypeptide(L)'
;MDQQFLSIEQFNDLLQQWNGKNIKVTKHELDDIDETVLSLENISYESNTRRIDDYVPMHSLHLHGDGNIPTTTNSMTDLPSSMYEIPLQDDSLYEFDGEKFLISTDRGVYKIELTH
;
A
#
# COMPACT_ATOMS: atom_id res chain seq x y z
N MET A 1 -3.27 -15.70 -16.07
CA MET A 1 -3.39 -15.72 -14.59
C MET A 1 -4.64 -14.94 -14.29
N ASP A 2 -5.58 -15.57 -13.58
CA ASP A 2 -6.87 -14.98 -13.28
C ASP A 2 -6.66 -13.83 -12.29
N GLN A 3 -6.83 -12.59 -12.77
CA GLN A 3 -6.89 -11.42 -11.89
C GLN A 3 -8.12 -11.59 -11.01
N GLN A 4 -7.89 -11.81 -9.72
CA GLN A 4 -8.98 -11.95 -8.77
C GLN A 4 -9.18 -10.61 -8.04
N PHE A 5 -10.36 -10.03 -8.23
CA PHE A 5 -10.82 -8.92 -7.39
C PHE A 5 -11.07 -9.44 -5.98
N LEU A 6 -10.53 -8.74 -5.00
CA LEU A 6 -10.60 -9.08 -3.59
C LEU A 6 -11.47 -8.06 -2.84
N SER A 7 -12.13 -8.51 -1.78
CA SER A 7 -12.62 -7.58 -0.76
C SER A 7 -11.43 -7.01 0.04
N ILE A 8 -11.63 -5.86 0.69
CA ILE A 8 -10.62 -5.29 1.60
C ILE A 8 -10.21 -6.27 2.70
N GLU A 9 -11.14 -7.07 3.22
CA GLU A 9 -10.85 -8.10 4.23
C GLU A 9 -9.93 -9.19 3.67
N GLN A 10 -10.26 -9.72 2.48
CA GLN A 10 -9.43 -10.75 1.82
C GLN A 10 -8.05 -10.21 1.45
N PHE A 11 -8.00 -8.99 0.93
CA PHE A 11 -6.76 -8.29 0.63
C PHE A 11 -5.90 -8.13 1.89
N ASN A 12 -6.48 -7.65 2.99
CA ASN A 12 -5.77 -7.51 4.25
C ASN A 12 -5.25 -8.87 4.74
N ASP A 13 -6.09 -9.91 4.76
CA ASP A 13 -5.68 -11.26 5.22
C ASP A 13 -4.53 -11.84 4.39
N LEU A 14 -4.53 -11.60 3.07
CA LEU A 14 -3.43 -12.04 2.20
C LEU A 14 -2.17 -11.21 2.42
N LEU A 15 -2.29 -9.89 2.52
CA LEU A 15 -1.16 -8.99 2.72
C LEU A 15 -0.48 -9.23 4.08
N GLN A 16 -1.25 -9.58 5.13
CA GLN A 16 -0.72 -9.93 6.45
C GLN A 16 0.27 -11.11 6.42
N GLN A 17 0.20 -11.98 5.40
CA GLN A 17 1.18 -13.07 5.20
C GLN A 17 2.56 -12.57 4.75
N TRP A 18 2.65 -11.30 4.38
CA TRP A 18 3.90 -10.65 3.97
C TRP A 18 4.56 -9.88 5.12
N ASN A 19 3.99 -9.89 6.33
CA ASN A 19 4.66 -9.39 7.52
C ASN A 19 6.01 -10.09 7.73
N GLY A 20 7.02 -9.31 8.08
CA GLY A 20 8.41 -9.73 8.22
C GLY A 20 9.16 -9.90 6.89
N LYS A 21 8.58 -9.49 5.76
CA LYS A 21 9.23 -9.56 4.43
C LYS A 21 9.53 -8.17 3.90
N ASN A 22 10.48 -8.11 2.97
CA ASN A 22 10.74 -6.88 2.23
C ASN A 22 9.76 -6.76 1.07
N ILE A 23 9.09 -5.63 0.99
CA ILE A 23 8.13 -5.29 -0.06
C ILE A 23 8.60 -4.03 -0.79
N LYS A 24 8.18 -3.90 -2.04
CA LYS A 24 8.27 -2.65 -2.79
C LYS A 24 6.86 -2.18 -3.09
N VAL A 25 6.59 -0.95 -2.72
CA VAL A 25 5.38 -0.21 -3.04
C VAL A 25 5.71 0.75 -4.17
N THR A 26 5.06 0.57 -5.31
CA THR A 26 5.10 1.52 -6.43
C THR A 26 3.76 2.24 -6.50
N LYS A 27 3.74 3.55 -6.35
CA LYS A 27 2.55 4.38 -6.56
C LYS A 27 2.63 5.01 -7.94
N HIS A 28 1.65 4.73 -8.78
CA HIS A 28 1.54 5.23 -10.14
C HIS A 28 0.40 6.24 -10.22
N GLU A 29 0.75 7.51 -10.42
CA GLU A 29 -0.17 8.62 -10.69
C GLU A 29 -0.11 8.98 -12.18
N LEU A 30 -0.94 9.94 -12.63
CA LEU A 30 -1.06 10.29 -14.06
C LEU A 30 0.29 10.72 -14.67
N ASP A 31 1.09 11.47 -13.92
CA ASP A 31 2.32 12.10 -14.37
C ASP A 31 3.55 11.73 -13.51
N ASP A 32 3.38 10.89 -12.49
CA ASP A 32 4.44 10.58 -11.53
C ASP A 32 4.43 9.11 -11.09
N ILE A 33 5.61 8.58 -10.80
CA ILE A 33 5.81 7.21 -10.30
C ILE A 33 6.74 7.29 -9.10
N ASP A 34 6.18 7.06 -7.92
CA ASP A 34 6.93 6.93 -6.69
C ASP A 34 7.21 5.45 -6.39
N GLU A 35 8.43 5.14 -5.99
CA GLU A 35 8.79 3.82 -5.49
C GLU A 35 9.23 3.94 -4.03
N THR A 36 8.89 2.95 -3.22
CA THR A 36 9.36 2.83 -1.85
C THR A 36 9.59 1.36 -1.54
N VAL A 37 10.79 1.04 -1.06
CA VAL A 37 11.11 -0.31 -0.56
C VAL A 37 10.95 -0.27 0.95
N LEU A 38 10.19 -1.20 1.52
CA LEU A 38 9.90 -1.27 2.94
C LEU A 38 10.25 -2.64 3.48
N SER A 39 10.93 -2.69 4.62
CA SER A 39 11.04 -3.89 5.45
C SER A 39 9.76 -3.99 6.27
N LEU A 40 8.75 -4.70 5.76
CA LEU A 40 7.42 -4.72 6.35
C LEU A 40 7.45 -5.46 7.70
N GLU A 41 7.23 -4.75 8.79
CA GLU A 41 7.16 -5.34 10.14
C GLU A 41 5.74 -5.71 10.52
N ASN A 42 4.81 -4.81 10.26
CA ASN A 42 3.42 -4.96 10.65
C ASN A 42 2.49 -4.22 9.69
N ILE A 43 1.27 -4.72 9.53
CA ILE A 43 0.23 -4.07 8.75
C ILE A 43 -0.94 -3.75 9.68
N SER A 44 -1.33 -2.48 9.74
CA SER A 44 -2.54 -2.07 10.43
C SER A 44 -3.52 -1.43 9.47
N TYR A 45 -4.77 -1.84 9.57
CA TYR A 45 -5.87 -1.25 8.82
C TYR A 45 -6.74 -0.43 9.76
N GLU A 46 -6.87 0.87 9.49
CA GLU A 46 -7.75 1.75 10.24
C GLU A 46 -9.01 2.02 9.41
N SER A 47 -10.17 1.69 9.97
CA SER A 47 -11.47 2.09 9.44
C SER A 47 -12.02 3.18 10.32
N ASN A 48 -12.12 4.40 9.79
CA ASN A 48 -12.59 5.53 10.56
C ASN A 48 -14.13 5.46 10.64
N THR A 49 -14.63 4.59 11.52
CA THR A 49 -16.08 4.35 11.71
C THR A 49 -16.78 5.49 12.45
N ARG A 50 -16.04 6.50 12.94
CA ARG A 50 -16.60 7.67 13.60
C ARG A 50 -16.91 8.77 12.58
N ARG A 51 -18.10 8.68 11.99
CA ARG A 51 -18.72 9.80 11.25
C ARG A 51 -19.00 10.95 12.21
N ILE A 52 -18.09 11.93 12.30
CA ILE A 52 -18.32 13.14 13.08
C ILE A 52 -18.48 14.39 12.21
N ASP A 53 -18.00 14.42 10.96
CA ASP A 53 -18.36 15.48 10.01
C ASP A 53 -18.05 15.02 8.59
N ASP A 54 -18.79 15.53 7.59
CA ASP A 54 -18.86 15.10 6.18
C ASP A 54 -17.57 15.34 5.35
N TYR A 55 -16.40 15.07 5.91
CA TYR A 55 -15.12 15.15 5.21
C TYR A 55 -14.16 14.10 5.77
N VAL A 56 -13.35 13.51 4.87
CA VAL A 56 -12.12 12.70 5.10
C VAL A 56 -12.26 11.19 4.79
N PRO A 57 -11.25 10.55 4.15
CA PRO A 57 -11.32 9.18 3.62
C PRO A 57 -11.70 8.14 4.68
N MET A 58 -12.48 7.14 4.25
CA MET A 58 -13.15 6.22 5.16
C MET A 58 -12.22 5.12 5.71
N HIS A 59 -11.10 4.83 5.03
CA HIS A 59 -10.16 3.76 5.38
C HIS A 59 -8.70 4.15 5.10
N SER A 60 -7.76 3.67 5.91
CA SER A 60 -6.31 3.81 5.67
C SER A 60 -5.59 2.50 5.96
N LEU A 61 -4.72 2.10 5.04
CA LEU A 61 -3.81 0.97 5.23
C LEU A 61 -2.43 1.49 5.59
N HIS A 62 -1.92 1.03 6.72
CA HIS A 62 -0.61 1.43 7.22
C HIS A 62 0.34 0.23 7.17
N LEU A 63 1.41 0.39 6.41
CA LEU A 63 2.50 -0.56 6.28
C LEU A 63 3.63 -0.07 7.18
N HIS A 64 3.76 -0.65 8.36
CA HIS A 64 4.78 -0.29 9.34
C HIS A 64 6.08 -1.01 9.02
N GLY A 65 7.19 -0.29 9.12
CA GLY A 65 8.51 -0.82 8.86
C GLY A 65 9.50 0.26 8.43
N ASP A 66 10.78 -0.08 8.49
CA ASP A 66 11.81 0.81 7.97
C ASP A 66 11.83 0.74 6.44
N GLY A 67 11.81 1.91 5.80
CA GLY A 67 11.74 2.02 4.35
C GLY A 67 12.86 2.86 3.77
N ASN A 68 13.10 2.66 2.49
CA ASN A 68 14.00 3.44 1.67
C ASN A 68 13.29 3.90 0.40
N ILE A 69 13.49 5.17 0.06
CA ILE A 69 13.01 5.79 -1.17
C ILE A 69 14.21 5.92 -2.13
N PRO A 70 14.16 5.32 -3.33
CA PRO A 70 15.12 5.59 -4.38
C PRO A 70 15.00 7.05 -4.84
N THR A 71 16.12 7.77 -4.80
CA THR A 71 16.22 9.13 -5.31
C THR A 71 16.71 9.14 -6.76
N THR A 72 16.45 10.24 -7.48
CA THR A 72 16.90 10.46 -8.87
C THR A 72 18.42 10.36 -9.04
N THR A 73 19.20 10.50 -7.95
CA THR A 73 20.65 10.37 -7.94
C THR A 73 21.15 8.96 -7.60
N ASN A 74 20.31 7.93 -7.77
CA ASN A 74 20.63 6.53 -7.49
C ASN A 74 21.08 6.27 -6.04
N SER A 75 20.66 7.15 -5.13
CA SER A 75 20.91 7.06 -3.69
C SER A 75 19.60 6.66 -2.99
N MET A 76 19.69 5.86 -1.93
CA MET A 76 18.54 5.53 -1.09
C MET A 76 18.45 6.55 0.05
N THR A 77 17.27 7.12 0.25
CA THR A 77 16.99 7.95 1.44
C THR A 77 16.05 7.19 2.35
N ASP A 78 16.25 7.28 3.66
CA ASP A 78 15.36 6.62 4.62
C ASP A 78 13.96 7.24 4.59
N LEU A 79 12.95 6.40 4.79
CA LEU A 79 11.57 6.82 4.92
C LEU A 79 11.46 7.75 6.14
N PRO A 80 10.85 8.95 6.02
CA PRO A 80 10.83 9.94 7.10
C PRO A 80 10.05 9.46 8.34
N SER A 81 9.18 8.48 8.17
CA SER A 81 8.52 7.73 9.23
C SER A 81 8.67 6.25 8.90
N SER A 82 8.85 5.38 9.90
CA SER A 82 8.88 3.91 9.70
C SER A 82 7.47 3.36 9.40
N MET A 83 6.76 4.01 8.49
CA MET A 83 5.37 3.76 8.15
C MET A 83 5.04 4.36 6.78
N TYR A 84 4.46 3.54 5.91
CA TYR A 84 3.89 3.97 4.63
C TYR A 84 2.37 3.87 4.68
N GLU A 85 1.67 4.95 4.35
CA GLU A 85 0.21 5.03 4.36
C GLU A 85 -0.35 4.95 2.93
N ILE A 86 -1.31 4.05 2.73
CA ILE A 86 -2.15 3.99 1.53
C ILE A 86 -3.57 4.40 1.92
N PRO A 87 -4.07 5.55 1.46
CA PRO A 87 -5.45 5.95 1.67
C PRO A 87 -6.36 5.04 0.86
N LEU A 88 -7.42 4.55 1.49
CA LEU A 88 -8.39 3.64 0.89
C LEU A 88 -9.80 4.28 0.90
N GLN A 89 -10.53 4.08 -0.19
CA GLN A 89 -11.91 4.52 -0.36
C GLN A 89 -12.85 3.33 -0.51
N ASP A 90 -14.15 3.57 -0.36
CA ASP A 90 -15.19 2.55 -0.54
C ASP A 90 -15.22 1.96 -1.96
N ASP A 91 -14.80 2.75 -2.96
CA ASP A 91 -14.70 2.38 -4.37
C ASP A 91 -13.30 1.92 -4.79
N SER A 92 -12.37 1.80 -3.84
CA SER A 92 -11.04 1.26 -4.13
C SER A 92 -11.14 -0.20 -4.58
N LEU A 93 -10.41 -0.53 -5.64
CA LEU A 93 -10.35 -1.89 -6.19
C LEU A 93 -9.06 -2.57 -5.74
N TYR A 94 -9.21 -3.77 -5.19
CA TYR A 94 -8.10 -4.60 -4.73
C TYR A 94 -7.99 -5.80 -5.66
N GLU A 95 -6.81 -6.01 -6.22
CA GLU A 95 -6.51 -7.15 -7.09
C GLU A 95 -5.27 -7.87 -6.59
N PHE A 96 -5.27 -9.18 -6.73
CA PHE A 96 -4.10 -10.01 -6.51
C PHE A 96 -3.93 -10.95 -7.70
N ASP A 97 -2.73 -10.96 -8.28
CA ASP A 97 -2.40 -11.79 -9.45
C ASP A 97 -1.64 -13.08 -9.09
N GLY A 98 -1.38 -13.30 -7.81
CA GLY A 98 -0.59 -14.41 -7.28
C GLY A 98 0.81 -14.01 -6.81
N GLU A 99 1.36 -12.89 -7.31
CA GLU A 99 2.72 -12.44 -6.99
C GLU A 99 2.73 -11.00 -6.44
N LYS A 100 1.81 -10.15 -6.88
CA LYS A 100 1.70 -8.74 -6.51
C LYS A 100 0.25 -8.36 -6.23
N PHE A 101 0.11 -7.37 -5.37
CA PHE A 101 -1.16 -6.69 -5.13
C PHE A 101 -1.24 -5.40 -5.95
N LEU A 102 -2.43 -5.11 -6.44
CA LEU A 102 -2.76 -3.83 -7.05
C LEU A 102 -3.94 -3.23 -6.30
N ILE A 103 -3.82 -1.95 -5.96
CA ILE A 103 -4.85 -1.17 -5.28
C ILE A 103 -5.12 0.05 -6.17
N SER A 104 -6.30 0.11 -6.77
CA SER A 104 -6.72 1.26 -7.56
C SER A 104 -7.57 2.18 -6.69
N THR A 105 -7.13 3.43 -6.54
CA THR A 105 -7.79 4.49 -5.77
C THR A 105 -8.12 5.68 -6.67
N ASP A 106 -8.84 6.65 -6.14
CA ASP A 106 -9.08 7.94 -6.82
C ASP A 106 -7.79 8.75 -7.08
N ARG A 107 -6.76 8.56 -6.25
CA ARG A 107 -5.47 9.26 -6.32
C ARG A 107 -4.48 8.60 -7.28
N GLY A 108 -4.57 7.28 -7.45
CA GLY A 108 -3.65 6.53 -8.31
C GLY A 108 -3.70 5.03 -8.06
N VAL A 109 -2.78 4.32 -8.69
CA VAL A 109 -2.66 2.86 -8.59
C VAL A 109 -1.43 2.52 -7.76
N TYR A 110 -1.63 1.84 -6.64
CA TYR A 110 -0.57 1.30 -5.80
C TYR A 110 -0.32 -0.15 -6.17
N LYS A 111 0.95 -0.51 -6.37
CA LYS A 111 1.41 -1.87 -6.62
C LYS A 111 2.32 -2.29 -5.48
N ILE A 112 2.02 -3.42 -4.85
CA ILE A 112 2.83 -3.99 -3.77
C ILE A 112 3.37 -5.34 -4.23
N GLU A 113 4.69 -5.50 -4.24
CA GLU A 113 5.37 -6.72 -4.66
C GLU A 113 6.47 -7.12 -3.67
N LEU A 114 6.72 -8.42 -3.50
CA LEU A 114 7.82 -8.91 -2.68
C LEU A 114 9.16 -8.66 -3.37
N THR A 115 10.13 -8.11 -2.64
CA THR A 115 11.51 -8.00 -3.11
C THR A 115 12.31 -9.21 -2.62
N HIS A 116 12.99 -9.90 -3.54
CA HIS A 116 13.87 -11.04 -3.23
C HIS A 116 15.26 -10.57 -2.79
#